data_AF-A0A5C5UP35-F1
#
_entry.id   AF-A0A5C5UP35-F1
#
_cell.length_a   1.000
_cell.length_b   1.000
_cell.length_c   1.000
_cell.angle_alpha   90.00
_cell.angle_beta   90.00
_cell.angle_gamma   90.00
#
_symmetry.space_group_name_H-M   'P 1'
#
loop_
_entity.id
_entity.type
_entity.pdbx_description
1 polymer ?
#
loop_
_entity_poly.entity_id
_entity_poly.type
_entity_poly.pdbx_seq_one_letter_code
_entity_poly.pdbx_strand_id
1 'polypeptide(L)'
;MKKSLIALLLSSVLILQYAFAPEVTQAAEPDVWETELPKILANIEKPSFPDKDFSIIDFGAAADETAKSTEAINAAITAAHEAGGGRVVVPAGKYLTGAIHLKSNVNLHIEEGATVLFSTDPKDYLPLVKTRWEGVELYNYSPLIYAYGQENIAVTGKGTLDGQGSNEDWWPWKGKKEYGWTTGEPHQAAARDKLFQMAEDGVPVEERRFGEGSYLRPSFIQPYESSNILIEGIEIKDSPMWFINPVLSENVTIDDVTVVGHGPNNDGVDPESSKNVLIKNSHFDTGDDCIAIKSGRNADGRRINVPSENIVIQGNEMRDGHGGVVIGSEISGGARNVFAEDNEMDSPNLDRVLRIKTNSVRGGIVENVYLRNNKVNKVGGEVVRINMMYEEGDVGDFTPIVRNIEVDGLDSNGGNYGIYIKAYDRSPVQNLKITNSSFDNVKTPTLIENVENMVLSNFTINGKSYDNVAPVTTPEVIGERLSNGEYLDGAEVRFDAQDADGIAKIRYQIEDLPWTDYADPISINEAGETAIRYQAFDNTGNRESVQTISVKVLDANTKSLKELIQQTSLSNKGMENSLLAKIGTAERHFAKGNVEQGNGALNDLLKFIGNKKEDQIPVALRSDLSLVIKRLME
;
A
#
# COMPACT_ATOMS: atom_id res chain seq x y z
N MET A 1 -9.79 -37.01 84.34
CA MET A 1 -11.07 -36.91 83.59
C MET A 1 -10.77 -37.13 82.12
N LYS A 2 -11.17 -38.28 81.54
CA LYS A 2 -12.02 -38.41 80.33
C LYS A 2 -11.75 -37.35 79.25
N LYS A 3 -11.37 -37.60 77.99
CA LYS A 3 -11.36 -38.73 77.04
C LYS A 3 -10.46 -38.27 75.84
N SER A 4 -9.56 -39.09 75.27
CA SER A 4 -9.69 -39.73 73.92
C SER A 4 -9.83 -38.74 72.74
N LEU A 5 -9.18 -38.83 71.56
CA LEU A 5 -8.75 -39.99 70.76
C LEU A 5 -8.05 -39.47 69.44
N ILE A 6 -7.02 -40.19 68.94
CA ILE A 6 -6.63 -40.42 67.50
C ILE A 6 -6.14 -39.21 66.66
N ALA A 7 -4.84 -39.11 66.29
CA ALA A 7 -4.13 -39.77 65.16
C ALA A 7 -4.63 -39.29 63.77
N LEU A 8 -3.81 -38.90 62.78
CA LEU A 8 -2.78 -39.66 62.09
C LEU A 8 -2.05 -38.75 61.05
N LEU A 9 -0.81 -39.13 60.69
CA LEU A 9 -0.02 -38.84 59.49
C LEU A 9 -0.63 -37.95 58.38
N LEU A 10 0.18 -37.06 57.77
CA LEU A 10 0.72 -37.30 56.41
C LEU A 10 1.71 -36.22 55.96
N SER A 11 2.84 -36.72 55.48
CA SER A 11 3.88 -36.08 54.69
C SER A 11 3.39 -35.62 53.32
N SER A 12 4.20 -34.76 52.70
CA SER A 12 4.23 -34.36 51.27
C SER A 12 3.06 -33.52 50.75
N VAL A 13 3.39 -32.29 50.32
CA VAL A 13 3.23 -31.79 48.95
C VAL A 13 3.84 -30.37 48.94
N LEU A 14 5.03 -30.23 48.37
CA LEU A 14 5.62 -28.94 47.99
C LEU A 14 5.06 -28.63 46.59
N ILE A 15 4.02 -27.79 46.50
CA ILE A 15 3.58 -27.22 45.22
C ILE A 15 4.41 -25.97 44.99
N LEU A 16 5.26 -26.01 43.95
CA LEU A 16 5.83 -24.85 43.29
C LEU A 16 4.66 -24.01 42.75
N GLN A 17 4.33 -22.91 43.42
CA GLN A 17 3.53 -21.85 42.81
C GLN A 17 4.46 -21.03 41.90
N TYR A 18 4.47 -21.36 40.61
CA TYR A 18 4.82 -20.37 39.60
C TYR A 18 3.72 -19.30 39.65
N ALA A 19 4.07 -18.13 40.18
CA ALA A 19 3.23 -16.95 40.05
C ALA A 19 3.16 -16.61 38.56
N PHE A 20 2.00 -16.84 37.94
CA PHE A 20 1.64 -16.24 36.67
C PHE A 20 1.64 -14.72 36.89
N ALA A 21 2.67 -14.04 36.41
CA ALA A 21 2.58 -12.61 36.18
C ALA A 21 1.46 -12.43 35.12
N PRO A 22 0.42 -11.61 35.38
CA PRO A 22 -0.53 -11.29 34.32
C PRO A 22 0.24 -10.66 33.17
N GLU A 23 0.01 -11.16 31.96
CA GLU A 23 0.42 -10.47 30.75
C GLU A 23 -0.03 -9.02 30.86
N VAL A 24 0.93 -8.10 30.81
CA VAL A 24 0.63 -6.69 30.62
C VAL A 24 0.10 -6.59 29.20
N THR A 25 -1.22 -6.67 29.03
CA THR A 25 -1.87 -6.28 27.80
C THR A 25 -1.56 -4.82 27.58
N GLN A 26 -0.68 -4.54 26.63
CA GLN A 26 -0.46 -3.20 26.12
C GLN A 26 -1.82 -2.67 25.69
N ALA A 27 -2.31 -1.62 26.34
CA ALA A 27 -3.56 -1.00 25.95
C ALA A 27 -3.48 -0.66 24.45
N ALA A 28 -4.49 -1.07 23.68
CA ALA A 28 -4.56 -0.72 22.26
C ALA A 28 -4.39 0.80 22.12
N GLU A 29 -3.51 1.22 21.21
CA GLU A 29 -3.38 2.65 20.92
C GLU A 29 -4.75 3.20 20.49
N PRO A 30 -5.12 4.42 20.92
CA PRO A 30 -6.41 4.99 20.58
C PRO A 30 -6.53 5.21 19.07
N ASP A 31 -7.70 4.90 18.52
CA ASP A 31 -7.99 4.97 17.10
C ASP A 31 -7.71 6.39 16.54
N VAL A 32 -6.96 6.48 15.45
CA VAL A 32 -6.63 7.74 14.75
C VAL A 32 -7.89 8.45 14.25
N TRP A 33 -8.95 7.71 13.93
CA TRP A 33 -10.23 8.27 13.52
C TRP A 33 -10.95 8.99 14.67
N GLU A 34 -10.74 8.56 15.92
CA GLU A 34 -11.35 9.17 17.11
C GLU A 34 -10.45 10.23 17.75
N THR A 35 -9.17 10.28 17.36
CA THR A 35 -8.18 11.18 17.97
C THR A 35 -7.69 12.27 17.04
N GLU A 36 -7.31 11.96 15.80
CA GLU A 36 -6.69 12.91 14.87
C GLU A 36 -7.72 13.56 13.94
N LEU A 37 -8.66 12.80 13.39
CA LEU A 37 -9.69 13.34 12.48
C LEU A 37 -10.50 14.49 13.12
N PRO A 38 -11.03 14.39 14.36
CA PRO A 38 -11.76 15.51 14.97
C PRO A 38 -10.90 16.76 15.17
N LYS A 39 -9.60 16.60 15.44
CA LYS A 39 -8.66 17.73 15.56
C LYS A 39 -8.44 18.42 14.23
N ILE A 40 -8.31 17.64 13.15
CA ILE A 40 -8.17 18.18 11.79
C ILE A 40 -9.44 18.96 11.42
N LEU A 41 -10.61 18.35 11.58
CA LEU A 41 -11.89 18.99 11.29
C LEU A 41 -12.10 20.28 12.10
N ALA A 42 -11.68 20.31 13.37
CA ALA A 42 -11.77 21.51 14.20
C ALA A 42 -10.88 22.68 13.72
N ASN A 43 -9.86 22.41 12.89
CA ASN A 43 -9.01 23.44 12.29
C ASN A 43 -9.52 23.93 10.92
N ILE A 44 -10.63 23.38 10.41
CA ILE A 44 -11.21 23.74 9.12
C ILE A 44 -12.47 24.57 9.39
N GLU A 45 -12.39 25.87 9.08
CA GLU A 45 -13.45 26.84 9.33
C GLU A 45 -13.87 27.53 8.02
N LYS A 46 -15.17 27.52 7.71
CA LYS A 46 -15.68 28.26 6.55
C LYS A 46 -15.49 29.78 6.76
N PRO A 47 -15.03 30.54 5.75
CA PRO A 47 -14.98 31.99 5.82
C PRO A 47 -16.38 32.60 5.97
N SER A 48 -16.47 33.71 6.70
CA SER A 48 -17.70 34.50 6.85
C SER A 48 -17.60 35.81 6.07
N PHE A 49 -18.71 36.25 5.49
CA PHE A 49 -18.76 37.46 4.67
C PHE A 49 -19.75 38.48 5.24
N PRO A 50 -19.49 39.80 5.10
CA PRO A 50 -20.51 40.81 5.36
C PRO A 50 -21.76 40.60 4.51
N ASP A 51 -22.93 40.89 5.08
CA ASP A 51 -24.22 40.87 4.36
C ASP A 51 -24.35 42.10 3.45
N LYS A 52 -23.58 42.10 2.35
CA LYS A 52 -23.52 43.14 1.32
C LYS A 52 -23.38 42.50 -0.04
N ASP A 53 -24.24 42.90 -0.97
CA ASP A 53 -24.26 42.35 -2.31
C ASP A 53 -23.81 43.38 -3.36
N PHE A 54 -23.02 42.90 -4.31
CA PHE A 54 -22.47 43.64 -5.43
C PHE A 54 -22.86 42.89 -6.70
N SER A 55 -24.01 43.21 -7.30
CA SER A 55 -24.46 42.54 -8.52
C SER A 55 -23.61 42.98 -9.71
N ILE A 56 -23.13 42.04 -10.51
CA ILE A 56 -22.32 42.35 -11.71
C ILE A 56 -23.08 43.21 -12.74
N ILE A 57 -24.41 43.21 -12.69
CA ILE A 57 -25.27 44.03 -13.55
C ILE A 57 -25.10 45.53 -13.24
N ASP A 58 -24.93 45.87 -11.96
CA ASP A 58 -24.69 47.25 -11.53
C ASP A 58 -23.32 47.79 -12.02
N PHE A 59 -22.44 46.88 -12.43
CA PHE A 59 -21.13 47.18 -13.03
C PHE A 59 -21.11 47.00 -14.55
N GLY A 60 -22.27 46.79 -15.18
CA GLY A 60 -22.43 46.79 -16.64
C GLY A 60 -22.31 45.42 -17.31
N ALA A 61 -22.37 44.31 -16.56
CA ALA A 61 -22.46 42.98 -17.17
C ALA A 61 -23.78 42.81 -17.95
N ALA A 62 -23.70 42.17 -19.12
CA ALA A 62 -24.86 41.87 -19.95
C ALA A 62 -25.09 40.35 -19.99
N ALA A 63 -26.32 39.92 -19.69
CA ALA A 63 -26.72 38.51 -19.69
C ALA A 63 -27.06 38.00 -21.10
N ASP A 64 -26.20 38.25 -22.09
CA ASP A 64 -26.48 38.01 -23.50
C ASP A 64 -25.49 37.08 -24.23
N GLU A 65 -24.52 36.49 -23.52
CA GLU A 65 -23.46 35.61 -24.07
C GLU A 65 -22.50 36.27 -25.08
N THR A 66 -22.73 37.51 -25.52
CA THR A 66 -21.97 38.12 -26.61
C THR A 66 -20.90 39.08 -26.13
N ALA A 67 -21.22 39.93 -25.14
CA ALA A 67 -20.28 40.87 -24.57
C ALA A 67 -19.53 40.23 -23.39
N LYS A 68 -18.20 40.38 -23.38
CA LYS A 68 -17.38 39.92 -22.24
C LYS A 68 -17.70 40.74 -21.00
N SER A 69 -18.15 40.05 -19.95
CA SER A 69 -18.45 40.61 -18.63
C SER A 69 -17.22 40.73 -17.73
N THR A 70 -16.02 40.44 -18.24
CA THR A 70 -14.76 40.40 -17.48
C THR A 70 -14.51 41.68 -16.68
N GLU A 71 -14.68 42.85 -17.30
CA GLU A 71 -14.44 44.14 -16.63
C GLU A 71 -15.48 44.40 -15.53
N ALA A 72 -16.75 44.09 -15.80
CA ALA A 72 -17.84 44.27 -14.85
C ALA A 72 -17.67 43.36 -13.62
N ILE A 73 -17.33 42.09 -13.82
CA ILE A 73 -17.09 41.12 -12.74
C ILE A 73 -15.91 41.59 -11.87
N ASN A 74 -14.77 41.94 -12.48
CA ASN A 74 -13.58 42.37 -11.74
C ASN A 74 -13.80 43.73 -11.03
N ALA A 75 -14.62 44.62 -11.60
CA ALA A 75 -15.02 45.86 -10.94
C ALA A 75 -15.91 45.59 -9.71
N ALA A 76 -16.87 44.66 -9.81
CA ALA A 76 -17.71 44.24 -8.68
C ALA A 76 -16.87 43.62 -7.55
N ILE A 77 -15.91 42.75 -7.88
CA ILE A 77 -14.95 42.16 -6.93
C ILE A 77 -14.13 43.24 -6.23
N THR A 78 -13.62 44.21 -6.99
CA THR A 78 -12.84 45.32 -6.42
C THR A 78 -13.70 46.15 -5.47
N ALA A 79 -14.92 46.50 -5.86
CA ALA A 79 -15.84 47.25 -5.02
C ALA A 79 -16.21 46.49 -3.74
N ALA A 80 -16.49 45.18 -3.84
CA ALA A 80 -16.78 44.34 -2.69
C ALA A 80 -15.61 44.30 -1.70
N HIS A 81 -14.39 44.09 -2.20
CA HIS A 81 -13.17 44.10 -1.39
C HIS A 81 -12.94 45.46 -0.70
N GLU A 82 -13.02 46.56 -1.45
CA GLU A 82 -12.83 47.92 -0.93
C GLU A 82 -13.89 48.30 0.12
N ALA A 83 -15.08 47.72 0.05
CA ALA A 83 -16.16 47.90 1.02
C ALA A 83 -16.00 47.04 2.30
N GLY A 84 -14.88 46.33 2.45
CA GLY A 84 -14.57 45.45 3.57
C GLY A 84 -15.08 44.01 3.39
N GLY A 85 -15.48 43.63 2.18
CA GLY A 85 -15.98 42.32 1.82
C GLY A 85 -17.48 42.27 1.57
N GLY A 86 -17.92 41.17 0.96
CA GLY A 86 -19.31 40.91 0.61
C GLY A 86 -19.44 39.85 -0.49
N ARG A 87 -20.65 39.70 -1.00
CA ARG A 87 -20.98 38.79 -2.10
C ARG A 87 -21.00 39.54 -3.42
N VAL A 88 -20.24 39.07 -4.40
CA VAL A 88 -20.36 39.48 -5.81
C VAL A 88 -21.36 38.56 -6.46
N VAL A 89 -22.53 39.09 -6.82
CA VAL A 89 -23.67 38.28 -7.28
C VAL A 89 -23.70 38.23 -8.80
N VAL A 90 -23.66 37.02 -9.35
CA VAL A 90 -23.90 36.72 -10.77
C VAL A 90 -25.34 36.20 -10.87
N PRO A 91 -26.30 37.04 -11.29
CA PRO A 91 -27.71 36.65 -11.32
C PRO A 91 -28.01 35.75 -12.51
N ALA A 92 -29.20 35.11 -12.52
CA ALA A 92 -29.63 34.24 -13.61
C ALA A 92 -29.42 34.86 -15.01
N GLY A 93 -28.96 34.05 -15.96
CA GLY A 93 -28.52 34.50 -17.27
C GLY A 93 -27.17 33.90 -17.65
N LYS A 94 -26.64 34.28 -18.81
CA LYS A 94 -25.37 33.73 -19.29
C LYS A 94 -24.36 34.83 -19.60
N TYR A 95 -23.15 34.66 -19.07
CA TYR A 95 -22.12 35.71 -19.04
C TYR A 95 -20.82 35.16 -19.60
N LEU A 96 -20.43 35.61 -20.79
CA LEU A 96 -19.11 35.34 -21.34
C LEU A 96 -18.06 36.15 -20.57
N THR A 97 -16.95 35.55 -20.17
CA THR A 97 -15.88 36.23 -19.44
C THR A 97 -14.50 35.66 -19.78
N GLY A 98 -13.46 36.47 -19.60
CA GLY A 98 -12.08 35.99 -19.46
C GLY A 98 -11.80 35.57 -18.02
N ALA A 99 -10.52 35.62 -17.61
CA ALA A 99 -10.12 35.29 -16.25
C ALA A 99 -10.78 36.19 -15.19
N ILE A 100 -11.23 35.58 -14.09
CA ILE A 100 -11.75 36.26 -12.89
C ILE A 100 -10.69 36.21 -11.80
N HIS A 101 -10.30 37.36 -11.25
CA HIS A 101 -9.30 37.45 -10.18
C HIS A 101 -9.97 37.85 -8.86
N LEU A 102 -10.09 36.90 -7.93
CA LEU A 102 -10.67 37.14 -6.62
C LEU A 102 -9.75 37.96 -5.73
N LYS A 103 -10.35 38.66 -4.76
CA LYS A 103 -9.68 39.44 -3.72
C LYS A 103 -10.14 39.00 -2.34
N SER A 104 -9.36 39.29 -1.30
CA SER A 104 -9.70 38.92 0.07
C SER A 104 -11.09 39.41 0.49
N ASN A 105 -11.79 38.61 1.28
CA ASN A 105 -13.15 38.87 1.82
C ASN A 105 -14.26 38.93 0.75
N VAL A 106 -14.05 38.34 -0.42
CA VAL A 106 -15.04 38.30 -1.50
C VAL A 106 -15.60 36.89 -1.69
N ASN A 107 -16.92 36.78 -1.72
CA ASN A 107 -17.63 35.59 -2.16
C ASN A 107 -18.22 35.83 -3.55
N LEU A 108 -17.68 35.17 -4.59
CA LEU A 108 -18.29 35.13 -5.91
C LEU A 108 -19.49 34.17 -5.89
N HIS A 109 -20.70 34.71 -5.88
CA HIS A 109 -21.93 33.96 -5.76
C HIS A 109 -22.64 33.82 -7.11
N ILE A 110 -22.70 32.59 -7.62
CA ILE A 110 -23.32 32.23 -8.90
C ILE A 110 -24.74 31.73 -8.64
N GLU A 111 -25.74 32.58 -8.88
CA GLU A 111 -27.13 32.24 -8.58
C GLU A 111 -27.64 31.05 -9.42
N GLU A 112 -28.66 30.39 -8.91
CA GLU A 112 -29.38 29.36 -9.67
C GLU A 112 -29.87 29.94 -11.01
N GLY A 113 -29.61 29.21 -12.11
CA GLY A 113 -29.93 29.67 -13.46
C GLY A 113 -28.92 30.64 -14.08
N ALA A 114 -27.83 30.96 -13.38
CA ALA A 114 -26.68 31.64 -13.98
C ALA A 114 -25.70 30.64 -14.62
N THR A 115 -25.13 31.00 -15.76
CA THR A 115 -23.99 30.30 -16.36
C THR A 115 -22.88 31.29 -16.68
N VAL A 116 -21.70 31.08 -16.11
CA VAL A 116 -20.49 31.82 -16.47
C VAL A 116 -19.73 31.02 -17.52
N LEU A 117 -19.66 31.55 -18.73
CA LEU A 117 -18.98 30.95 -19.88
C LEU A 117 -17.56 31.54 -19.95
N PHE A 118 -16.53 30.71 -19.78
CA PHE A 118 -15.16 31.16 -19.89
C PHE A 118 -14.70 31.15 -21.36
N SER A 119 -14.11 32.25 -21.80
CA SER A 119 -13.64 32.44 -23.17
C SER A 119 -12.65 31.35 -23.60
N THR A 120 -12.73 30.90 -24.84
CA THR A 120 -11.77 29.96 -25.41
C THR A 120 -10.54 30.64 -26.03
N ASP A 121 -10.51 31.99 -26.08
CA ASP A 121 -9.34 32.74 -26.55
C ASP A 121 -8.27 32.79 -25.44
N PRO A 122 -7.08 32.18 -25.62
CA PRO A 122 -6.01 32.20 -24.62
C PRO A 122 -5.54 33.60 -24.23
N LYS A 123 -5.76 34.61 -25.07
CA LYS A 123 -5.39 36.00 -24.79
C LYS A 123 -6.19 36.61 -23.65
N ASP A 124 -7.37 36.09 -23.35
CA ASP A 124 -8.20 36.53 -22.23
C ASP A 124 -7.66 36.07 -20.85
N TYR A 125 -6.58 35.30 -20.86
CA TYR A 125 -5.88 34.79 -19.67
C TYR A 125 -4.48 35.41 -19.54
N LEU A 126 -4.23 36.51 -20.24
CA LEU A 126 -3.04 37.34 -20.09
C LEU A 126 -3.37 38.61 -19.28
N PRO A 127 -2.39 39.20 -18.56
CA PRO A 127 -0.97 38.85 -18.51
C PRO A 127 -0.68 37.56 -17.75
N LEU A 128 0.54 37.01 -17.93
CA LEU A 128 0.95 35.79 -17.22
C LEU A 128 0.94 36.01 -15.71
N VAL A 129 0.48 35.00 -14.98
CA VAL A 129 0.48 34.96 -13.51
C VAL A 129 1.35 33.82 -13.01
N LYS A 130 1.84 33.93 -11.76
CA LYS A 130 2.48 32.82 -11.06
C LYS A 130 1.44 31.70 -10.89
N THR A 131 1.77 30.48 -11.26
CA THR A 131 0.87 29.32 -11.16
C THR A 131 1.72 28.03 -11.09
N ARG A 132 1.08 26.86 -11.14
CA ARG A 132 1.73 25.56 -11.30
C ARG A 132 1.17 24.81 -12.49
N TRP A 133 2.02 23.99 -13.10
CA TRP A 133 1.65 23.07 -14.17
C TRP A 133 2.29 21.71 -13.92
N GLU A 134 1.49 20.65 -13.78
CA GLU A 134 1.90 19.28 -13.40
C GLU A 134 2.95 19.24 -12.26
N GLY A 135 2.76 20.09 -11.25
CA GLY A 135 3.60 20.13 -10.04
C GLY A 135 4.83 21.03 -10.08
N VAL A 136 5.01 21.86 -11.11
CA VAL A 136 6.16 22.77 -11.24
C VAL A 136 5.71 24.23 -11.31
N GLU A 137 6.32 25.11 -10.52
CA GLU A 137 6.01 26.56 -10.53
C GLU A 137 6.51 27.23 -11.82
N LEU A 138 5.67 28.11 -12.37
CA LEU A 138 5.95 28.90 -13.58
C LEU A 138 5.10 30.18 -13.65
N TYR A 139 5.39 31.03 -14.63
CA TYR A 139 4.46 32.07 -15.10
C TYR A 139 3.79 31.61 -16.40
N ASN A 140 2.47 31.45 -16.37
CA ASN A 140 1.67 30.97 -17.50
C ASN A 140 0.33 31.75 -17.60
N TYR A 141 -0.54 31.35 -18.53
CA TYR A 141 -1.93 31.82 -18.57
C TYR A 141 -2.59 31.76 -17.19
N SER A 142 -3.41 32.77 -16.89
CA SER A 142 -4.25 32.78 -15.69
C SER A 142 -5.15 31.55 -15.63
N PRO A 143 -5.31 30.93 -14.45
CA PRO A 143 -6.48 30.12 -14.14
C PRO A 143 -7.77 30.88 -14.42
N LEU A 144 -8.85 30.14 -14.72
CA LEU A 144 -10.15 30.74 -15.07
C LEU A 144 -10.71 31.58 -13.91
N ILE A 145 -10.64 31.04 -12.70
CA ILE A 145 -10.85 31.77 -11.44
C ILE A 145 -9.56 31.67 -10.62
N TYR A 146 -8.94 32.81 -10.35
CA TYR A 146 -7.62 32.87 -9.73
C TYR A 146 -7.62 33.73 -8.47
N ALA A 147 -6.90 33.30 -7.44
CA ALA A 147 -6.62 34.08 -6.25
C ALA A 147 -5.16 33.86 -5.83
N TYR A 148 -4.39 34.93 -5.64
CA TYR A 148 -2.99 34.85 -5.21
C TYR A 148 -2.77 35.62 -3.93
N GLY A 149 -2.35 34.96 -2.85
CA GLY A 149 -2.10 35.63 -1.58
C GLY A 149 -3.36 36.27 -0.99
N GLN A 150 -4.55 35.67 -1.19
CA GLN A 150 -5.82 36.19 -0.72
C GLN A 150 -6.34 35.42 0.49
N GLU A 151 -7.18 36.06 1.31
CA GLU A 151 -7.74 35.48 2.53
C GLU A 151 -9.26 35.64 2.53
N ASN A 152 -9.97 34.65 3.08
CA ASN A 152 -11.45 34.65 3.16
C ASN A 152 -12.08 34.82 1.78
N ILE A 153 -11.87 33.86 0.89
CA ILE A 153 -12.45 33.88 -0.46
C ILE A 153 -13.49 32.78 -0.60
N ALA A 154 -14.51 33.02 -1.43
CA ALA A 154 -15.43 31.96 -1.78
C ALA A 154 -15.91 32.01 -3.22
N VAL A 155 -16.27 30.84 -3.75
CA VAL A 155 -17.07 30.68 -4.96
C VAL A 155 -18.25 29.81 -4.58
N THR A 156 -19.44 30.40 -4.53
CA THR A 156 -20.64 29.73 -3.99
C THR A 156 -21.81 29.83 -4.95
N GLY A 157 -22.88 29.08 -4.69
CA GLY A 157 -24.16 29.26 -5.36
C GLY A 157 -24.69 27.96 -5.92
N LYS A 158 -25.54 28.04 -6.95
CA LYS A 158 -26.17 26.89 -7.61
C LYS A 158 -26.18 27.00 -9.14
N GLY A 159 -25.50 28.01 -9.68
CA GLY A 159 -25.32 28.12 -11.11
C GLY A 159 -24.12 27.32 -11.61
N THR A 160 -23.85 27.49 -12.90
CA THR A 160 -22.86 26.71 -13.64
C THR A 160 -21.65 27.57 -14.01
N LEU A 161 -20.46 27.03 -13.81
CA LEU A 161 -19.21 27.53 -14.36
C LEU A 161 -18.79 26.61 -15.52
N ASP A 162 -18.71 27.16 -16.72
CA ASP A 162 -18.44 26.41 -17.94
C ASP A 162 -17.11 26.84 -18.55
N GLY A 163 -16.12 25.96 -18.50
CA GLY A 163 -14.76 26.21 -19.01
C GLY A 163 -14.65 26.17 -20.53
N GLN A 164 -15.69 25.66 -21.21
CA GLN A 164 -15.75 25.47 -22.66
C GLN A 164 -14.56 24.70 -23.25
N GLY A 165 -13.95 23.80 -22.46
CA GLY A 165 -12.98 22.82 -22.95
C GLY A 165 -13.66 21.84 -23.91
N SER A 166 -13.04 21.60 -25.07
CA SER A 166 -13.61 20.77 -26.12
C SER A 166 -12.51 20.17 -27.00
N ASN A 167 -12.88 19.36 -27.99
CA ASN A 167 -11.93 18.85 -28.99
C ASN A 167 -11.47 19.93 -29.97
N GLU A 168 -12.01 21.14 -29.88
CA GLU A 168 -11.65 22.31 -30.67
C GLU A 168 -10.85 23.32 -29.82
N ASP A 169 -11.16 23.39 -28.53
CA ASP A 169 -10.66 24.41 -27.61
C ASP A 169 -9.97 23.76 -26.39
N TRP A 170 -8.74 24.21 -26.11
CA TRP A 170 -7.87 23.69 -25.04
C TRP A 170 -7.41 22.24 -25.20
N TRP A 171 -8.30 21.24 -25.22
CA TRP A 171 -7.90 19.82 -25.10
C TRP A 171 -6.94 19.31 -26.19
N PRO A 172 -6.96 19.81 -27.44
CA PRO A 172 -5.95 19.45 -28.44
C PRO A 172 -4.52 19.71 -28.00
N TRP A 173 -4.29 20.65 -27.07
CA TRP A 173 -2.96 20.96 -26.54
C TRP A 173 -2.34 19.78 -25.77
N LYS A 174 -3.12 18.77 -25.36
CA LYS A 174 -2.58 17.53 -24.80
C LYS A 174 -1.73 16.74 -25.81
N GLY A 175 -1.97 16.89 -27.11
CA GLY A 175 -1.28 16.13 -28.15
C GLY A 175 -1.86 14.74 -28.41
N LYS A 176 -3.15 14.54 -28.13
CA LYS A 176 -3.83 13.24 -28.22
C LYS A 176 -5.01 13.32 -29.19
N LYS A 177 -5.08 12.37 -30.13
CA LYS A 177 -6.07 12.39 -31.23
C LYS A 177 -7.51 12.27 -30.76
N GLU A 178 -7.74 11.51 -29.68
CA GLU A 178 -9.07 11.37 -29.06
C GLU A 178 -9.61 12.69 -28.49
N TYR A 179 -8.72 13.64 -28.22
CA TYR A 179 -9.02 14.99 -27.71
C TYR A 179 -8.82 16.08 -28.77
N GLY A 180 -9.01 15.75 -30.05
CA GLY A 180 -9.01 16.71 -31.15
C GLY A 180 -7.64 17.10 -31.73
N TRP A 181 -6.53 16.66 -31.14
CA TRP A 181 -5.20 16.94 -31.71
C TRP A 181 -4.98 16.25 -33.05
N THR A 182 -4.40 16.95 -34.03
CA THR A 182 -4.05 16.40 -35.34
C THR A 182 -2.53 16.41 -35.57
N THR A 183 -2.03 15.44 -36.34
CA THR A 183 -0.59 15.28 -36.57
C THR A 183 0.03 16.51 -37.24
N GLY A 184 1.00 17.11 -36.57
CA GLY A 184 1.70 18.31 -37.03
C GLY A 184 1.27 19.59 -36.32
N GLU A 185 0.13 19.56 -35.61
CA GLU A 185 -0.30 20.68 -34.76
C GLU A 185 0.53 20.76 -33.48
N PRO A 186 0.74 21.97 -32.93
CA PRO A 186 1.48 22.16 -31.70
C PRO A 186 0.75 21.60 -30.48
N HIS A 187 1.52 21.24 -29.44
CA HIS A 187 1.01 20.67 -28.20
C HIS A 187 2.00 20.86 -27.05
N GLN A 188 1.59 20.50 -25.83
CA GLN A 188 2.27 20.81 -24.57
C GLN A 188 3.66 20.17 -24.39
N ALA A 189 4.03 19.13 -25.15
CA ALA A 189 5.18 18.27 -24.79
C ALA A 189 6.52 19.03 -24.76
N ALA A 190 6.81 19.84 -25.78
CA ALA A 190 8.07 20.59 -25.83
C ALA A 190 8.17 21.63 -24.70
N ALA A 191 7.05 22.28 -24.34
CA ALA A 191 7.01 23.23 -23.24
C ALA A 191 7.10 22.52 -21.87
N ARG A 192 6.44 21.37 -21.71
CA ARG A 192 6.56 20.51 -20.53
C ARG A 192 8.01 20.11 -20.28
N ASP A 193 8.67 19.55 -21.28
CA ASP A 193 10.05 19.09 -21.14
C ASP A 193 11.00 20.24 -20.79
N LYS A 194 10.78 21.42 -21.41
CA LYS A 194 11.53 22.64 -21.08
C LYS A 194 11.26 23.10 -19.64
N LEU A 195 10.01 23.13 -19.19
CA LEU A 195 9.64 23.54 -17.83
C LEU A 195 10.30 22.64 -16.79
N PHE A 196 10.22 21.32 -17.00
CA PHE A 196 10.80 20.35 -16.10
C PHE A 196 12.32 20.48 -16.04
N GLN A 197 12.98 20.69 -17.18
CA GLN A 197 14.42 20.95 -17.21
C GLN A 197 14.78 22.25 -16.47
N MET A 198 14.03 23.34 -16.68
CA MET A 198 14.26 24.61 -15.96
C MET A 198 14.15 24.43 -14.44
N ALA A 199 13.25 23.58 -13.97
CA ALA A 199 13.12 23.27 -12.55
C ALA A 199 14.31 22.46 -12.01
N GLU A 200 14.76 21.43 -12.72
CA GLU A 200 15.96 20.66 -12.35
C GLU A 200 17.23 21.53 -12.38
N ASP A 201 17.34 22.46 -13.32
CA ASP A 201 18.45 23.40 -13.43
C ASP A 201 18.40 24.52 -12.37
N GLY A 202 17.34 24.58 -11.56
CA GLY A 202 17.17 25.60 -10.52
C GLY A 202 16.93 27.02 -11.06
N VAL A 203 16.40 27.14 -12.29
CA VAL A 203 16.05 28.45 -12.88
C VAL A 203 14.99 29.13 -12.01
N PRO A 204 15.14 30.43 -11.65
CA PRO A 204 14.14 31.17 -10.87
C PRO A 204 12.75 31.15 -11.51
N VAL A 205 11.70 31.11 -10.68
CA VAL A 205 10.31 31.00 -11.15
C VAL A 205 9.92 32.17 -12.04
N GLU A 206 10.42 33.37 -11.74
CA GLU A 206 10.16 34.61 -12.49
C GLU A 206 10.66 34.55 -13.94
N GLU A 207 11.65 33.71 -14.21
CA GLU A 207 12.24 33.47 -15.54
C GLU A 207 11.54 32.34 -16.31
N ARG A 208 10.74 31.50 -15.63
CA ARG A 208 9.95 30.41 -16.22
C ARG A 208 8.67 30.94 -16.88
N ARG A 209 8.83 31.72 -17.95
CA ARG A 209 7.72 32.39 -18.66
C ARG A 209 7.28 31.57 -19.88
N PHE A 210 6.03 31.12 -19.88
CA PHE A 210 5.42 30.31 -20.94
C PHE A 210 4.29 31.08 -21.64
N GLY A 211 3.03 30.68 -21.50
CA GLY A 211 1.90 31.33 -22.17
C GLY A 211 1.87 31.09 -23.68
N GLU A 212 1.84 32.17 -24.47
CA GLU A 212 1.68 32.12 -25.93
C GLU A 212 2.73 31.21 -26.59
N GLY A 213 2.26 30.32 -27.47
CA GLY A 213 3.10 29.33 -28.17
C GLY A 213 3.63 28.18 -27.30
N SER A 214 3.33 28.15 -26.00
CA SER A 214 3.76 27.05 -25.11
C SER A 214 2.73 25.94 -24.95
N TYR A 215 1.45 26.24 -25.19
CA TYR A 215 0.35 25.26 -25.15
C TYR A 215 0.21 24.53 -23.79
N LEU A 216 0.62 25.18 -22.70
CA LEU A 216 0.39 24.71 -21.33
C LEU A 216 -0.96 25.25 -20.87
N ARG A 217 -1.96 24.36 -20.72
CA ARG A 217 -3.33 24.71 -20.33
C ARG A 217 -3.39 25.22 -18.89
N PRO A 218 -4.26 26.18 -18.57
CA PRO A 218 -4.49 26.62 -17.19
C PRO A 218 -5.44 25.67 -16.43
N SER A 219 -5.36 25.68 -15.09
CA SER A 219 -6.39 25.10 -14.21
C SER A 219 -7.67 25.96 -14.22
N PHE A 220 -8.79 25.41 -13.74
CA PHE A 220 -10.05 26.14 -13.65
C PHE A 220 -10.07 27.08 -12.43
N ILE A 221 -10.26 26.56 -11.22
CA ILE A 221 -10.26 27.34 -9.97
C ILE A 221 -8.94 27.10 -9.24
N GLN A 222 -8.13 28.13 -9.06
CA GLN A 222 -6.83 28.01 -8.39
C GLN A 222 -6.62 29.14 -7.37
N PRO A 223 -6.95 28.89 -6.10
CA PRO A 223 -6.36 29.60 -4.96
C PRO A 223 -4.89 29.21 -4.84
N TYR A 224 -4.02 30.20 -4.78
CA TYR A 224 -2.58 30.01 -4.71
C TYR A 224 -2.02 30.85 -3.55
N GLU A 225 -1.29 30.22 -2.63
CA GLU A 225 -0.78 30.86 -1.41
C GLU A 225 -1.89 31.60 -0.64
N SER A 226 -3.10 31.03 -0.59
CA SER A 226 -4.31 31.68 -0.07
C SER A 226 -4.90 30.91 1.13
N SER A 227 -5.74 31.56 1.93
CA SER A 227 -6.29 30.95 3.15
C SER A 227 -7.78 31.22 3.37
N ASN A 228 -8.44 30.35 4.13
CA ASN A 228 -9.87 30.40 4.44
C ASN A 228 -10.72 30.44 3.17
N ILE A 229 -10.78 29.30 2.48
CA ILE A 229 -11.35 29.18 1.14
C ILE A 229 -12.62 28.33 1.20
N LEU A 230 -13.69 28.79 0.55
CA LEU A 230 -14.92 28.02 0.36
C LEU A 230 -15.29 27.90 -1.12
N ILE A 231 -15.51 26.67 -1.59
CA ILE A 231 -16.09 26.40 -2.90
C ILE A 231 -17.33 25.54 -2.66
N GLU A 232 -18.52 26.04 -2.95
CA GLU A 232 -19.76 25.43 -2.47
C GLU A 232 -20.94 25.49 -3.45
N GLY A 233 -21.64 24.36 -3.64
CA GLY A 233 -22.94 24.28 -4.31
C GLY A 233 -22.96 24.42 -5.84
N ILE A 234 -21.86 24.87 -6.44
CA ILE A 234 -21.77 25.17 -7.87
C ILE A 234 -21.60 23.90 -8.72
N GLU A 235 -22.05 23.98 -9.97
CA GLU A 235 -21.67 23.04 -11.03
C GLU A 235 -20.47 23.61 -11.79
N ILE A 236 -19.45 22.78 -12.03
CA ILE A 236 -18.26 23.13 -12.82
C ILE A 236 -18.11 22.10 -13.92
N LYS A 237 -18.05 22.55 -15.17
CA LYS A 237 -17.92 21.64 -16.31
C LYS A 237 -16.93 22.09 -17.37
N ASP A 238 -16.53 21.12 -18.20
CA ASP A 238 -15.73 21.33 -19.40
C ASP A 238 -14.42 22.11 -19.14
N SER A 239 -13.66 21.69 -18.12
CA SER A 239 -12.40 22.35 -17.75
C SER A 239 -11.32 22.22 -18.84
N PRO A 240 -10.48 23.26 -19.05
CA PRO A 240 -9.26 23.13 -19.85
C PRO A 240 -8.32 22.04 -19.33
N MET A 241 -8.21 21.87 -18.01
CA MET A 241 -7.33 20.91 -17.32
C MET A 241 -7.91 20.56 -15.92
N TRP A 242 -7.16 20.77 -14.82
CA TRP A 242 -7.62 20.48 -13.45
C TRP A 242 -8.75 21.42 -13.02
N PHE A 243 -9.80 20.89 -12.39
CA PHE A 243 -10.98 21.68 -11.99
C PHE A 243 -10.71 22.55 -10.75
N ILE A 244 -10.36 21.96 -9.60
CA ILE A 244 -10.17 22.72 -8.36
C ILE A 244 -8.77 22.44 -7.81
N ASN A 245 -7.85 23.39 -7.89
CA ASN A 245 -6.45 23.19 -7.53
C ASN A 245 -5.98 24.22 -6.50
N PRO A 246 -6.27 24.02 -5.19
CA PRO A 246 -5.69 24.85 -4.14
C PRO A 246 -4.21 24.50 -3.97
N VAL A 247 -3.34 25.48 -4.22
CA VAL A 247 -1.88 25.34 -4.16
C VAL A 247 -1.33 26.14 -2.98
N LEU A 248 -0.49 25.53 -2.15
CA LEU A 248 0.13 26.19 -0.99
C LEU A 248 -0.90 26.93 -0.11
N SER A 249 -2.10 26.36 0.00
CA SER A 249 -3.26 27.01 0.62
C SER A 249 -3.63 26.31 1.93
N GLU A 250 -4.24 27.06 2.85
CA GLU A 250 -4.61 26.55 4.18
C GLU A 250 -6.08 26.83 4.49
N ASN A 251 -6.73 25.89 5.18
CA ASN A 251 -8.14 25.96 5.55
C ASN A 251 -9.05 26.10 4.31
N VAL A 252 -9.26 24.96 3.63
CA VAL A 252 -10.01 24.87 2.38
C VAL A 252 -11.23 23.98 2.60
N THR A 253 -12.42 24.48 2.26
CA THR A 253 -13.65 23.67 2.25
C THR A 253 -14.23 23.63 0.84
N ILE A 254 -14.47 22.42 0.35
CA ILE A 254 -15.17 22.11 -0.89
C ILE A 254 -16.39 21.27 -0.50
N ASP A 255 -17.59 21.79 -0.72
CA ASP A 255 -18.84 21.22 -0.20
C ASP A 255 -19.95 21.28 -1.26
N ASP A 256 -20.65 20.17 -1.50
CA ASP A 256 -21.82 20.14 -2.40
C ASP A 256 -21.52 20.63 -3.84
N VAL A 257 -20.30 20.43 -4.35
CA VAL A 257 -19.98 20.80 -5.74
C VAL A 257 -20.28 19.64 -6.69
N THR A 258 -20.66 19.98 -7.92
CA THR A 258 -20.79 19.01 -9.02
C THR A 258 -19.72 19.29 -10.07
N VAL A 259 -18.82 18.33 -10.31
CA VAL A 259 -17.73 18.45 -11.28
C VAL A 259 -17.93 17.44 -12.40
N VAL A 260 -18.05 17.93 -13.64
CA VAL A 260 -18.32 17.09 -14.82
C VAL A 260 -17.41 17.45 -15.99
N GLY A 261 -16.57 16.52 -16.43
CA GLY A 261 -15.77 16.72 -17.63
C GLY A 261 -14.81 15.58 -17.92
N HIS A 262 -14.84 15.09 -19.16
CA HIS A 262 -14.02 13.95 -19.61
C HIS A 262 -12.86 14.35 -20.54
N GLY A 263 -12.42 15.61 -20.46
CA GLY A 263 -11.23 16.09 -21.16
C GLY A 263 -9.93 15.47 -20.62
N PRO A 264 -8.80 15.66 -21.31
CA PRO A 264 -7.51 15.15 -20.86
C PRO A 264 -7.06 15.89 -19.60
N ASN A 265 -6.68 15.15 -18.55
CA ASN A 265 -6.24 15.72 -17.27
C ASN A 265 -7.34 16.57 -16.61
N ASN A 266 -8.60 16.15 -16.74
CA ASN A 266 -9.72 16.69 -15.99
C ASN A 266 -9.80 15.99 -14.62
N ASP A 267 -8.80 16.24 -13.78
CA ASP A 267 -8.80 15.90 -12.36
C ASP A 267 -9.84 16.78 -11.64
N GLY A 268 -10.55 16.23 -10.65
CA GLY A 268 -11.63 16.95 -9.95
C GLY A 268 -11.12 17.96 -8.91
N VAL A 269 -10.43 17.47 -7.87
CA VAL A 269 -9.80 18.32 -6.86
C VAL A 269 -8.33 17.91 -6.65
N ASP A 270 -7.44 18.89 -6.71
CA ASP A 270 -6.00 18.74 -6.62
C ASP A 270 -5.41 19.54 -5.45
N PRO A 271 -5.57 19.11 -4.17
CA PRO A 271 -4.90 19.76 -3.05
C PRO A 271 -3.39 19.59 -3.18
N GLU A 272 -2.69 20.68 -3.50
CA GLU A 272 -1.27 20.65 -3.83
C GLU A 272 -0.42 21.46 -2.85
N SER A 273 0.34 20.77 -2.00
CA SER A 273 1.05 21.40 -0.86
C SER A 273 0.10 22.20 0.04
N SER A 274 -1.13 21.74 0.19
CA SER A 274 -2.20 22.43 0.93
C SER A 274 -2.50 21.74 2.25
N LYS A 275 -2.98 22.51 3.23
CA LYS A 275 -3.15 22.06 4.61
C LYS A 275 -4.56 22.32 5.14
N ASN A 276 -5.09 21.37 5.91
CA ASN A 276 -6.43 21.45 6.51
C ASN A 276 -7.49 21.63 5.40
N VAL A 277 -7.75 20.56 4.66
CA VAL A 277 -8.65 20.55 3.50
C VAL A 277 -9.81 19.59 3.77
N LEU A 278 -11.04 20.07 3.58
CA LEU A 278 -12.26 19.27 3.66
C LEU A 278 -12.95 19.23 2.30
N ILE A 279 -13.17 18.04 1.77
CA ILE A 279 -13.89 17.79 0.52
C ILE A 279 -15.07 16.89 0.83
N LYS A 280 -16.30 17.40 0.70
CA LYS A 280 -17.48 16.67 1.15
C LYS A 280 -18.72 16.88 0.31
N ASN A 281 -19.65 15.93 0.41
CA ASN A 281 -20.97 15.96 -0.22
C ASN A 281 -20.95 16.24 -1.74
N SER A 282 -19.83 16.01 -2.41
CA SER A 282 -19.61 16.47 -3.78
C SER A 282 -19.74 15.33 -4.78
N HIS A 283 -20.07 15.65 -6.03
CA HIS A 283 -20.21 14.72 -7.13
C HIS A 283 -19.08 14.91 -8.16
N PHE A 284 -18.39 13.82 -8.51
CA PHE A 284 -17.26 13.82 -9.44
C PHE A 284 -17.51 12.86 -10.60
N ASP A 285 -17.63 13.40 -11.81
CA ASP A 285 -17.67 12.67 -13.08
C ASP A 285 -16.53 13.18 -13.97
N THR A 286 -15.34 12.57 -13.78
CA THR A 286 -14.06 13.15 -14.20
C THR A 286 -13.36 12.34 -15.28
N GLY A 287 -12.59 13.02 -16.14
CA GLY A 287 -11.77 12.41 -17.18
C GLY A 287 -10.41 11.88 -16.72
N ASP A 288 -9.99 12.24 -15.50
CA ASP A 288 -8.77 11.73 -14.84
C ASP A 288 -9.09 11.41 -13.37
N ASP A 289 -8.19 11.64 -12.40
CA ASP A 289 -8.45 11.31 -10.99
C ASP A 289 -9.56 12.21 -10.35
N CYS A 290 -10.49 11.65 -9.56
CA CYS A 290 -11.53 12.45 -8.90
C CYS A 290 -10.90 13.40 -7.87
N ILE A 291 -10.13 12.86 -6.93
CA ILE A 291 -9.35 13.62 -5.94
C ILE A 291 -7.88 13.22 -6.05
N ALA A 292 -7.01 14.17 -6.38
CA ALA A 292 -5.57 13.95 -6.59
C ALA A 292 -4.71 14.83 -5.67
N ILE A 293 -4.30 14.27 -4.54
CA ILE A 293 -3.46 14.94 -3.55
C ILE A 293 -2.02 14.99 -4.04
N LYS A 294 -1.43 16.19 -4.09
CA LYS A 294 -0.10 16.47 -4.66
C LYS A 294 0.71 17.39 -3.75
N SER A 295 1.98 17.60 -4.03
CA SER A 295 2.90 18.48 -3.30
C SER A 295 4.16 18.82 -4.12
N GLY A 296 3.96 19.07 -5.43
CA GLY A 296 5.01 19.44 -6.35
C GLY A 296 5.83 18.26 -6.89
N ARG A 297 6.54 18.52 -8.00
CA ARG A 297 7.26 17.52 -8.80
C ARG A 297 8.77 17.71 -8.70
N ASN A 298 9.47 16.60 -8.48
CA ASN A 298 10.92 16.45 -8.52
C ASN A 298 11.67 17.58 -7.79
N ALA A 299 12.67 18.21 -8.43
CA ALA A 299 13.48 19.26 -7.82
C ALA A 299 12.65 20.45 -7.33
N ASP A 300 11.58 20.81 -8.05
CA ASP A 300 10.75 21.95 -7.65
C ASP A 300 9.92 21.66 -6.39
N GLY A 301 9.32 20.47 -6.33
CA GLY A 301 8.62 20.03 -5.11
C GLY A 301 9.56 19.87 -3.93
N ARG A 302 10.78 19.33 -4.13
CA ARG A 302 11.81 19.24 -3.08
C ARG A 302 12.37 20.61 -2.66
N ARG A 303 12.44 21.57 -3.58
CA ARG A 303 12.86 22.95 -3.29
C ARG A 303 11.86 23.64 -2.38
N ILE A 304 10.56 23.48 -2.67
CA ILE A 304 9.47 24.10 -1.91
C ILE A 304 9.28 23.38 -0.57
N ASN A 305 9.35 22.04 -0.58
CA ASN A 305 9.36 21.18 0.62
C ASN A 305 8.17 21.43 1.56
N VAL A 306 6.97 21.58 0.99
CA VAL A 306 5.71 21.71 1.73
C VAL A 306 4.82 20.51 1.37
N PRO A 307 4.47 19.65 2.35
CA PRO A 307 3.59 18.53 2.09
C PRO A 307 2.14 18.99 1.91
N SER A 308 1.33 18.17 1.25
CA SER A 308 -0.12 18.23 1.46
C SER A 308 -0.46 17.48 2.73
N GLU A 309 -1.14 18.12 3.67
CA GLU A 309 -1.41 17.48 4.97
C GLU A 309 -2.76 17.82 5.59
N ASN A 310 -3.30 16.88 6.37
CA ASN A 310 -4.59 17.02 7.06
C ASN A 310 -5.74 17.22 6.06
N ILE A 311 -6.00 16.18 5.27
CA ILE A 311 -7.02 16.20 4.20
C ILE A 311 -8.12 15.22 4.58
N VAL A 312 -9.37 15.68 4.52
CA VAL A 312 -10.56 14.91 4.87
C VAL A 312 -11.50 14.86 3.66
N ILE A 313 -11.91 13.65 3.26
CA ILE A 313 -12.73 13.36 2.08
C ILE A 313 -13.96 12.55 2.55
N GLN A 314 -15.13 13.19 2.61
CA GLN A 314 -16.30 12.64 3.30
C GLN A 314 -17.59 12.70 2.48
N GLY A 315 -18.29 11.58 2.33
CA GLY A 315 -19.66 11.61 1.78
C GLY A 315 -19.76 12.03 0.31
N ASN A 316 -18.70 11.83 -0.47
CA ASN A 316 -18.67 12.20 -1.89
C ASN A 316 -19.14 11.03 -2.78
N GLU A 317 -19.59 11.37 -3.98
CA GLU A 317 -19.92 10.43 -5.05
C GLU A 317 -18.89 10.56 -6.18
N MET A 318 -18.20 9.46 -6.51
CA MET A 318 -17.14 9.41 -7.52
C MET A 318 -17.53 8.42 -8.62
N ARG A 319 -17.99 8.94 -9.76
CA ARG A 319 -18.63 8.18 -10.84
C ARG A 319 -17.71 7.78 -11.99
N ASP A 320 -16.68 8.54 -12.28
CA ASP A 320 -15.75 8.23 -13.37
C ASP A 320 -14.39 8.84 -13.07
N GLY A 321 -13.34 8.22 -13.59
CA GLY A 321 -11.98 8.71 -13.44
C GLY A 321 -10.90 7.65 -13.25
N HIS A 322 -9.65 8.06 -13.30
CA HIS A 322 -8.47 7.20 -13.14
C HIS A 322 -8.25 6.71 -11.69
N GLY A 323 -8.94 7.32 -10.72
CA GLY A 323 -8.99 6.89 -9.33
C GLY A 323 -9.87 7.80 -8.46
N GLY A 324 -10.49 7.24 -7.43
CA GLY A 324 -11.34 7.98 -6.49
C GLY A 324 -10.50 8.84 -5.55
N VAL A 325 -9.71 8.20 -4.69
CA VAL A 325 -8.74 8.88 -3.82
C VAL A 325 -7.32 8.56 -4.29
N VAL A 326 -6.63 9.60 -4.75
CA VAL A 326 -5.31 9.47 -5.37
C VAL A 326 -4.28 10.32 -4.66
N ILE A 327 -3.12 9.73 -4.40
CA ILE A 327 -1.94 10.41 -3.89
C ILE A 327 -0.86 10.36 -4.98
N GLY A 328 -0.52 11.53 -5.53
CA GLY A 328 0.55 11.76 -6.49
C GLY A 328 0.12 12.02 -7.94
N SER A 329 1.05 11.98 -8.91
CA SER A 329 2.43 11.48 -8.76
C SER A 329 3.42 12.50 -8.21
N GLU A 330 3.01 13.75 -8.23
CA GLU A 330 3.76 14.92 -7.80
C GLU A 330 3.76 14.98 -6.27
N ILE A 331 4.49 14.09 -5.58
CA ILE A 331 4.53 13.99 -4.11
C ILE A 331 5.85 14.45 -3.49
N SER A 332 6.67 15.21 -4.23
CA SER A 332 8.05 15.48 -3.82
C SER A 332 8.17 16.28 -2.52
N GLY A 333 7.15 17.08 -2.17
CA GLY A 333 7.04 17.75 -0.86
C GLY A 333 6.44 16.86 0.25
N GLY A 334 5.91 15.69 -0.09
CA GLY A 334 5.25 14.73 0.80
C GLY A 334 3.72 14.85 0.84
N ALA A 335 3.04 13.83 1.36
CA ALA A 335 1.61 13.83 1.61
C ALA A 335 1.32 13.04 2.89
N ARG A 336 0.54 13.60 3.83
CA ARG A 336 0.26 12.91 5.09
C ARG A 336 -1.07 13.25 5.75
N ASN A 337 -1.56 12.35 6.60
CA ASN A 337 -2.81 12.52 7.35
C ASN A 337 -3.99 12.75 6.40
N VAL A 338 -4.25 11.75 5.56
CA VAL A 338 -5.35 11.74 4.60
C VAL A 338 -6.42 10.79 5.11
N PHE A 339 -7.64 11.29 5.30
CA PHE A 339 -8.78 10.54 5.80
C PHE A 339 -9.88 10.55 4.74
N ALA A 340 -10.34 9.37 4.31
CA ALA A 340 -11.42 9.23 3.36
C ALA A 340 -12.47 8.25 3.88
N GLU A 341 -13.66 8.75 4.20
CA GLU A 341 -14.75 7.94 4.75
C GLU A 341 -16.12 8.20 4.14
N ASP A 342 -16.96 7.18 4.16
CA ASP A 342 -18.36 7.25 3.75
C ASP A 342 -18.58 7.76 2.31
N ASN A 343 -17.62 7.54 1.40
CA ASN A 343 -17.77 7.90 -0.01
C ASN A 343 -18.40 6.76 -0.84
N GLU A 344 -19.17 7.13 -1.87
CA GLU A 344 -19.65 6.21 -2.90
C GLU A 344 -18.70 6.26 -4.11
N MET A 345 -17.87 5.22 -4.26
CA MET A 345 -16.96 5.03 -5.39
C MET A 345 -17.44 3.85 -6.25
N ASP A 346 -18.74 3.84 -6.56
CA ASP A 346 -19.46 2.74 -7.19
C ASP A 346 -19.69 3.00 -8.68
N SER A 347 -18.73 2.58 -9.52
CA SER A 347 -18.83 2.72 -10.97
C SER A 347 -17.88 1.79 -11.72
N PRO A 348 -18.34 1.14 -12.82
CA PRO A 348 -17.45 0.38 -13.69
C PRO A 348 -16.45 1.25 -14.46
N ASN A 349 -16.68 2.57 -14.54
CA ASN A 349 -15.79 3.50 -15.21
C ASN A 349 -14.74 4.10 -14.28
N LEU A 350 -14.94 3.99 -12.95
CA LEU A 350 -13.91 4.36 -12.00
C LEU A 350 -12.81 3.29 -12.02
N ASP A 351 -11.60 3.69 -12.41
CA ASP A 351 -10.48 2.77 -12.54
C ASP A 351 -10.01 2.24 -11.18
N ARG A 352 -9.90 3.09 -10.16
CA ARG A 352 -9.26 2.73 -8.88
C ARG A 352 -10.00 3.32 -7.68
N VAL A 353 -10.05 2.60 -6.57
CA VAL A 353 -10.60 3.17 -5.31
C VAL A 353 -9.51 3.99 -4.62
N LEU A 354 -8.44 3.32 -4.20
CA LEU A 354 -7.23 3.95 -3.64
C LEU A 354 -6.07 3.81 -4.60
N ARG A 355 -5.42 4.93 -4.94
CA ARG A 355 -4.25 4.96 -5.81
C ARG A 355 -3.12 5.78 -5.21
N ILE A 356 -1.96 5.18 -5.02
CA ILE A 356 -0.71 5.87 -4.66
C ILE A 356 0.27 5.69 -5.81
N LYS A 357 0.77 6.79 -6.37
CA LYS A 357 1.70 6.78 -7.52
C LYS A 357 2.94 7.62 -7.21
N THR A 358 4.13 7.05 -7.42
CA THR A 358 5.41 7.74 -7.25
C THR A 358 6.52 7.04 -8.04
N ASN A 359 7.73 7.60 -8.02
CA ASN A 359 8.95 7.00 -8.53
C ASN A 359 10.21 7.61 -7.88
N SER A 360 11.37 7.03 -8.19
CA SER A 360 12.69 7.40 -7.65
C SER A 360 13.22 8.77 -8.07
N VAL A 361 12.56 9.47 -8.99
CA VAL A 361 12.88 10.87 -9.32
C VAL A 361 12.17 11.83 -8.37
N ARG A 362 11.03 11.42 -7.79
CA ARG A 362 10.21 12.27 -6.92
C ARG A 362 10.85 12.50 -5.55
N GLY A 363 11.28 11.44 -4.86
CA GLY A 363 11.54 11.48 -3.42
C GLY A 363 10.25 11.67 -2.63
N GLY A 364 10.31 12.36 -1.49
CA GLY A 364 9.12 12.64 -0.67
C GLY A 364 8.64 11.43 0.14
N ILE A 365 7.68 11.69 1.02
CA ILE A 365 7.08 10.69 1.92
C ILE A 365 5.57 10.75 1.76
N VAL A 366 4.95 9.60 1.50
CA VAL A 366 3.51 9.40 1.62
C VAL A 366 3.26 8.57 2.88
N GLU A 367 2.57 9.14 3.86
CA GLU A 367 2.29 8.42 5.12
C GLU A 367 0.95 8.75 5.74
N ASN A 368 0.39 7.83 6.53
CA ASN A 368 -0.86 8.06 7.27
C ASN A 368 -2.03 8.34 6.32
N VAL A 369 -2.37 7.35 5.51
CA VAL A 369 -3.51 7.38 4.57
C VAL A 369 -4.54 6.37 5.04
N TYR A 370 -5.73 6.85 5.37
CA TYR A 370 -6.78 6.06 6.00
C TYR A 370 -8.06 6.12 5.16
N LEU A 371 -8.56 4.97 4.76
CA LEU A 371 -9.85 4.79 4.09
C LEU A 371 -10.75 3.93 4.97
N ARG A 372 -11.97 4.38 5.26
CA ARG A 372 -12.97 3.50 5.91
C ARG A 372 -14.39 3.66 5.37
N ASN A 373 -15.20 2.61 5.46
CA ASN A 373 -16.64 2.66 5.17
C ASN A 373 -17.00 3.21 3.78
N ASN A 374 -16.14 3.01 2.78
CA ASN A 374 -16.44 3.46 1.41
C ASN A 374 -17.22 2.36 0.67
N LYS A 375 -18.21 2.76 -0.14
CA LYS A 375 -19.09 1.83 -0.88
C LYS A 375 -18.60 1.67 -2.32
N VAL A 376 -18.33 0.43 -2.75
CA VAL A 376 -17.74 0.11 -4.07
C VAL A 376 -18.43 -1.09 -4.72
N ASN A 377 -19.67 -0.98 -5.20
CA ASN A 377 -20.31 -2.15 -5.84
C ASN A 377 -19.75 -2.48 -7.24
N LYS A 378 -19.02 -1.56 -7.86
CA LYS A 378 -18.35 -1.74 -9.16
C LYS A 378 -17.07 -0.92 -9.21
N VAL A 379 -16.00 -1.51 -9.74
CA VAL A 379 -14.75 -0.81 -10.09
C VAL A 379 -14.15 -1.43 -11.38
N GLY A 380 -13.55 -0.60 -12.24
CA GLY A 380 -13.03 -1.01 -13.55
C GLY A 380 -11.60 -1.59 -13.51
N GLY A 381 -10.74 -1.05 -12.66
CA GLY A 381 -9.31 -1.34 -12.61
C GLY A 381 -8.86 -2.02 -11.30
N GLU A 382 -8.23 -1.29 -10.38
CA GLU A 382 -7.65 -1.87 -9.16
C GLU A 382 -8.31 -1.32 -7.90
N VAL A 383 -8.72 -2.18 -6.96
CA VAL A 383 -9.33 -1.71 -5.70
C VAL A 383 -8.29 -0.89 -4.92
N VAL A 384 -7.15 -1.50 -4.57
CA VAL A 384 -6.03 -0.81 -3.94
C VAL A 384 -4.80 -0.90 -4.85
N ARG A 385 -4.25 0.24 -5.25
CA ARG A 385 -3.03 0.31 -6.06
C ARG A 385 -1.97 1.22 -5.45
N ILE A 386 -0.80 0.65 -5.19
CA ILE A 386 0.42 1.39 -4.81
C ILE A 386 1.50 1.08 -5.85
N ASN A 387 1.93 2.09 -6.60
CA ASN A 387 2.90 1.92 -7.68
C ASN A 387 4.05 2.93 -7.57
N MET A 388 5.22 2.44 -7.18
CA MET A 388 6.48 3.21 -7.16
C MET A 388 7.23 3.13 -8.50
N MET A 389 6.64 2.51 -9.53
CA MET A 389 7.20 2.42 -10.89
C MET A 389 6.48 3.37 -11.87
N TYR A 390 5.91 4.48 -11.38
CA TYR A 390 5.16 5.40 -12.22
C TYR A 390 6.09 6.17 -13.18
N GLU A 391 5.65 6.41 -14.43
CA GLU A 391 6.41 7.14 -15.46
C GLU A 391 7.90 6.74 -15.55
N GLU A 392 8.80 7.60 -15.06
CA GLU A 392 10.25 7.43 -15.17
C GLU A 392 10.78 6.18 -14.44
N GLY A 393 10.03 5.64 -13.47
CA GLY A 393 10.38 4.42 -12.76
C GLY A 393 11.62 4.56 -11.86
N ASP A 394 12.46 3.53 -11.82
CA ASP A 394 13.62 3.47 -10.92
C ASP A 394 14.91 4.03 -11.55
N VAL A 395 14.92 5.33 -11.89
CA VAL A 395 16.05 5.99 -12.58
C VAL A 395 16.63 7.20 -11.84
N GLY A 396 16.03 7.62 -10.73
CA GLY A 396 16.44 8.78 -9.95
C GLY A 396 17.08 8.44 -8.60
N ASP A 397 17.79 9.40 -8.02
CA ASP A 397 18.51 9.24 -6.75
C ASP A 397 17.64 9.53 -5.51
N PHE A 398 16.37 9.89 -5.71
CA PHE A 398 15.47 10.35 -4.66
C PHE A 398 14.44 9.27 -4.35
N THR A 399 14.82 8.32 -3.51
CA THR A 399 13.96 7.17 -3.14
C THR A 399 12.75 7.66 -2.32
N PRO A 400 11.49 7.47 -2.81
CA PRO A 400 10.29 7.84 -2.07
C PRO A 400 9.96 6.80 -0.99
N ILE A 401 9.32 7.25 0.09
CA ILE A 401 8.80 6.37 1.16
C ILE A 401 7.28 6.34 1.09
N VAL A 402 6.69 5.15 1.22
CA VAL A 402 5.24 4.95 1.33
C VAL A 402 4.97 4.06 2.54
N ARG A 403 4.24 4.57 3.54
CA ARG A 403 3.98 3.81 4.78
C ARG A 403 2.67 4.16 5.47
N ASN A 404 2.24 3.33 6.42
CA ASN A 404 1.08 3.59 7.29
C ASN A 404 -0.19 3.85 6.47
N ILE A 405 -0.63 2.82 5.76
CA ILE A 405 -1.82 2.86 4.91
C ILE A 405 -2.86 1.95 5.54
N GLU A 406 -4.07 2.44 5.76
CA GLU A 406 -5.17 1.66 6.32
C GLU A 406 -6.40 1.70 5.42
N VAL A 407 -6.97 0.52 5.17
CA VAL A 407 -8.24 0.34 4.47
C VAL A 407 -9.12 -0.53 5.38
N ASP A 408 -10.22 0.01 5.88
CA ASP A 408 -11.12 -0.69 6.80
C ASP A 408 -12.57 -0.67 6.29
N GLY A 409 -13.31 -1.77 6.42
CA GLY A 409 -14.73 -1.77 6.07
C GLY A 409 -15.00 -1.55 4.57
N LEU A 410 -14.15 -2.06 3.69
CA LEU A 410 -14.26 -1.87 2.24
C LEU A 410 -14.74 -3.15 1.54
N ASP A 411 -16.02 -3.19 1.19
CA ASP A 411 -16.57 -4.20 0.30
C ASP A 411 -16.57 -3.70 -1.14
N SER A 412 -15.90 -4.43 -2.03
CA SER A 412 -15.77 -4.09 -3.44
C SER A 412 -16.16 -5.22 -4.38
N ASN A 413 -16.63 -4.89 -5.58
CA ASN A 413 -16.95 -5.88 -6.60
C ASN A 413 -16.45 -5.47 -7.99
N GLY A 414 -15.80 -6.39 -8.69
CA GLY A 414 -15.17 -6.16 -9.99
C GLY A 414 -13.73 -5.67 -9.87
N GLY A 415 -13.12 -5.38 -11.02
CA GLY A 415 -11.73 -4.94 -11.12
C GLY A 415 -10.79 -5.99 -11.73
N ASN A 416 -9.69 -5.50 -12.31
CA ASN A 416 -8.55 -6.28 -12.74
C ASN A 416 -7.73 -6.81 -11.57
N TYR A 417 -7.53 -6.01 -10.50
CA TYR A 417 -6.80 -6.45 -9.30
C TYR A 417 -7.53 -6.08 -8.00
N GLY A 418 -7.47 -6.96 -7.00
CA GLY A 418 -7.81 -6.61 -5.62
C GLY A 418 -6.73 -5.72 -5.01
N ILE A 419 -5.52 -6.27 -4.86
CA ILE A 419 -4.36 -5.54 -4.36
C ILE A 419 -3.26 -5.53 -5.43
N TYR A 420 -2.82 -4.33 -5.82
CA TYR A 420 -1.66 -4.15 -6.69
C TYR A 420 -0.60 -3.29 -5.99
N ILE A 421 0.55 -3.87 -5.70
CA ILE A 421 1.68 -3.19 -5.07
C ILE A 421 2.96 -3.51 -5.82
N LYS A 422 3.61 -2.46 -6.33
CA LYS A 422 4.99 -2.51 -6.84
C LYS A 422 5.84 -1.47 -6.14
N ALA A 423 6.72 -1.92 -5.26
CA ALA A 423 7.66 -1.09 -4.53
C ALA A 423 9.11 -1.47 -4.81
N TYR A 424 10.05 -0.65 -4.36
CA TYR A 424 11.48 -0.97 -4.47
C TYR A 424 11.93 -1.89 -3.34
N ASP A 425 12.85 -2.82 -3.61
CA ASP A 425 13.46 -3.66 -2.56
C ASP A 425 14.14 -2.82 -1.47
N ARG A 426 14.81 -1.72 -1.87
CA ARG A 426 15.47 -0.78 -0.94
C ARG A 426 14.51 0.14 -0.17
N SER A 427 13.23 0.17 -0.55
CA SER A 427 12.21 1.03 0.06
C SER A 427 10.84 0.38 -0.11
N PRO A 428 10.60 -0.73 0.61
CA PRO A 428 9.32 -1.42 0.55
C PRO A 428 8.19 -0.53 1.07
N VAL A 429 6.96 -0.82 0.67
CA VAL A 429 5.77 -0.22 1.32
C VAL A 429 5.69 -0.77 2.73
N GLN A 430 5.51 0.09 3.74
CA GLN A 430 5.51 -0.32 5.14
C GLN A 430 4.13 -0.16 5.79
N ASN A 431 3.73 -1.12 6.62
CA ASN A 431 2.54 -1.02 7.46
C ASN A 431 1.25 -0.74 6.64
N LEU A 432 1.00 -1.57 5.62
CA LEU A 432 -0.30 -1.60 4.94
C LEU A 432 -1.24 -2.49 5.75
N LYS A 433 -2.35 -1.94 6.21
CA LYS A 433 -3.41 -2.65 6.92
C LYS A 433 -4.69 -2.66 6.09
N ILE A 434 -5.25 -3.84 5.85
CA ILE A 434 -6.57 -4.00 5.24
C ILE A 434 -7.42 -4.87 6.18
N THR A 435 -8.49 -4.30 6.71
CA THR A 435 -9.34 -4.97 7.70
C THR A 435 -10.82 -4.91 7.36
N ASN A 436 -11.57 -5.93 7.80
CA ASN A 436 -13.03 -5.98 7.68
C ASN A 436 -13.53 -5.69 6.25
N SER A 437 -12.88 -6.30 5.25
CA SER A 437 -13.06 -5.93 3.85
C SER A 437 -13.23 -7.17 2.97
N SER A 438 -14.00 -7.08 1.88
CA SER A 438 -14.12 -8.13 0.87
C SER A 438 -13.93 -7.57 -0.53
N PHE A 439 -12.99 -8.13 -1.32
CA PHE A 439 -12.79 -7.75 -2.72
C PHE A 439 -13.25 -8.89 -3.63
N ASP A 440 -14.45 -8.75 -4.18
CA ASP A 440 -15.13 -9.81 -4.93
C ASP A 440 -15.06 -9.62 -6.45
N ASN A 441 -15.05 -10.73 -7.18
CA ASN A 441 -15.02 -10.77 -8.64
C ASN A 441 -13.85 -10.01 -9.29
N VAL A 442 -12.71 -9.90 -8.60
CA VAL A 442 -11.46 -9.36 -9.18
C VAL A 442 -10.79 -10.41 -10.07
N LYS A 443 -10.24 -10.01 -11.23
CA LYS A 443 -9.57 -10.95 -12.16
C LYS A 443 -8.29 -11.55 -11.60
N THR A 444 -7.48 -10.74 -10.93
CA THR A 444 -6.23 -11.16 -10.28
C THR A 444 -6.27 -10.75 -8.82
N PRO A 445 -6.27 -11.68 -7.85
CA PRO A 445 -6.43 -11.32 -6.44
C PRO A 445 -5.38 -10.32 -5.95
N THR A 446 -4.10 -10.64 -6.17
CA THR A 446 -2.98 -9.86 -5.69
C THR A 446 -1.84 -9.82 -6.69
N LEU A 447 -1.12 -8.69 -6.71
CA LEU A 447 0.26 -8.56 -7.16
C LEU A 447 0.97 -7.77 -6.08
N ILE A 448 1.89 -8.38 -5.35
CA ILE A 448 2.55 -7.75 -4.20
C ILE A 448 4.06 -7.92 -4.36
N GLU A 449 4.75 -6.81 -4.54
CA GLU A 449 6.21 -6.74 -4.64
C GLU A 449 6.74 -5.72 -3.61
N ASN A 450 7.55 -6.21 -2.67
CA ASN A 450 8.28 -5.42 -1.65
C ASN A 450 7.36 -4.68 -0.65
N VAL A 451 6.73 -5.43 0.25
CA VAL A 451 5.91 -4.90 1.35
C VAL A 451 6.42 -5.45 2.68
N GLU A 452 6.51 -4.57 3.68
CA GLU A 452 6.87 -4.91 5.06
C GLU A 452 5.68 -4.66 5.99
N ASN A 453 5.47 -5.57 6.93
CA ASN A 453 4.42 -5.48 7.95
C ASN A 453 3.02 -5.26 7.36
N MET A 454 2.67 -6.00 6.31
CA MET A 454 1.29 -6.02 5.82
C MET A 454 0.39 -6.73 6.85
N VAL A 455 -0.79 -6.16 7.09
CA VAL A 455 -1.78 -6.69 8.03
C VAL A 455 -3.10 -6.88 7.31
N LEU A 456 -3.46 -8.12 7.01
CA LEU A 456 -4.78 -8.52 6.51
C LEU A 456 -5.57 -9.16 7.67
N SER A 457 -6.77 -8.68 7.99
CA SER A 457 -7.58 -9.25 9.07
C SER A 457 -9.07 -9.15 8.79
N ASN A 458 -9.79 -10.26 8.93
CA ASN A 458 -11.18 -10.36 8.47
C ASN A 458 -11.30 -9.85 7.02
N PHE A 459 -10.44 -10.39 6.16
CA PHE A 459 -10.27 -9.95 4.78
C PHE A 459 -10.43 -11.12 3.81
N THR A 460 -11.22 -10.91 2.75
CA THR A 460 -11.41 -11.90 1.70
C THR A 460 -11.19 -11.32 0.31
N ILE A 461 -10.66 -12.13 -0.60
CA ILE A 461 -10.66 -11.83 -2.04
C ILE A 461 -11.29 -13.00 -2.79
N ASN A 462 -12.32 -12.74 -3.59
CA ASN A 462 -13.07 -13.75 -4.33
C ASN A 462 -13.55 -14.91 -3.43
N GLY A 463 -14.02 -14.59 -2.21
CA GLY A 463 -14.47 -15.56 -1.21
C GLY A 463 -13.37 -16.39 -0.53
N LYS A 464 -12.09 -16.20 -0.86
CA LYS A 464 -10.96 -16.82 -0.16
C LYS A 464 -10.47 -15.90 0.96
N SER A 465 -10.17 -16.46 2.14
CA SER A 465 -9.58 -15.73 3.28
C SER A 465 -8.12 -15.35 3.01
N TYR A 466 -7.72 -14.22 3.58
CA TYR A 466 -6.37 -13.69 3.58
C TYR A 466 -6.07 -13.10 4.97
N ASP A 467 -4.99 -13.52 5.64
CA ASP A 467 -4.62 -13.11 6.99
C ASP A 467 -3.09 -12.93 7.21
N ASN A 468 -2.66 -12.80 8.48
CA ASN A 468 -1.26 -12.62 8.89
C ASN A 468 -0.70 -13.82 9.65
N VAL A 469 -1.39 -14.96 9.60
CA VAL A 469 -0.93 -16.19 10.21
C VAL A 469 0.15 -16.75 9.30
N ALA A 470 1.35 -16.95 9.85
CA ALA A 470 2.41 -17.55 9.06
C ALA A 470 2.07 -19.01 8.74
N PRO A 471 2.47 -19.51 7.54
CA PRO A 471 2.32 -20.90 7.20
C PRO A 471 3.08 -21.80 8.18
N VAL A 472 2.60 -23.02 8.39
CA VAL A 472 3.26 -24.01 9.24
C VAL A 472 3.82 -25.14 8.38
N THR A 473 5.14 -25.33 8.42
CA THR A 473 5.81 -26.42 7.70
C THR A 473 5.96 -27.65 8.59
N THR A 474 5.53 -28.80 8.10
CA THR A 474 5.70 -30.12 8.74
C THR A 474 6.78 -30.92 8.00
N PRO A 475 7.90 -31.26 8.66
CA PRO A 475 8.89 -32.17 8.09
C PRO A 475 8.46 -33.64 8.27
N GLU A 476 8.68 -34.45 7.24
CA GLU A 476 8.63 -35.91 7.31
C GLU A 476 10.00 -36.48 6.95
N VAL A 477 10.52 -37.39 7.77
CA VAL A 477 11.81 -38.06 7.50
C VAL A 477 11.55 -39.54 7.28
N ILE A 478 11.78 -39.98 6.05
CA ILE A 478 11.51 -41.33 5.57
C ILE A 478 12.82 -42.09 5.47
N GLY A 479 12.86 -43.30 6.04
CA GLY A 479 14.03 -44.18 5.97
C GLY A 479 13.87 -45.37 6.91
N GLU A 480 14.85 -46.27 6.88
CA GLU A 480 14.87 -47.42 7.77
C GLU A 480 15.29 -46.99 9.17
N ARG A 481 14.30 -46.79 10.05
CA ARG A 481 14.49 -46.14 11.36
C ARG A 481 14.76 -47.15 12.47
N LEU A 482 15.79 -46.89 13.26
CA LEU A 482 16.16 -47.64 14.46
C LEU A 482 15.33 -47.19 15.68
N SER A 483 15.30 -48.01 16.72
CA SER A 483 14.51 -47.75 17.93
C SER A 483 14.97 -46.52 18.72
N ASN A 484 16.22 -46.09 18.55
CA ASN A 484 16.76 -44.85 19.12
C ASN A 484 16.43 -43.60 18.28
N GLY A 485 15.75 -43.75 17.15
CA GLY A 485 15.32 -42.66 16.27
C GLY A 485 16.28 -42.34 15.12
N GLU A 486 17.46 -42.96 15.07
CA GLU A 486 18.45 -42.82 13.99
C GLU A 486 18.03 -43.60 12.73
N TYR A 487 18.61 -43.27 11.59
CA TYR A 487 18.29 -43.86 10.29
C TYR A 487 19.46 -44.68 9.75
N LEU A 488 19.18 -45.88 9.23
CA LEU A 488 20.18 -46.80 8.70
C LEU A 488 20.44 -46.53 7.21
N ASP A 489 21.71 -46.32 6.85
CA ASP A 489 22.23 -46.08 5.49
C ASP A 489 21.65 -44.88 4.72
N GLY A 490 20.70 -44.16 5.30
CA GLY A 490 20.21 -42.90 4.76
C GLY A 490 18.78 -42.58 5.17
N ALA A 491 18.40 -41.32 4.93
CA ALA A 491 17.05 -40.82 5.10
C ALA A 491 16.70 -39.82 4.01
N GLU A 492 15.41 -39.69 3.72
CA GLU A 492 14.86 -38.67 2.83
C GLU A 492 13.98 -37.72 3.65
N VAL A 493 14.26 -36.42 3.58
CA VAL A 493 13.46 -35.38 4.24
C VAL A 493 12.51 -34.76 3.23
N ARG A 494 11.23 -34.72 3.60
CA ARG A 494 10.16 -34.07 2.86
C ARG A 494 9.57 -32.93 3.69
N PHE A 495 9.17 -31.88 3.02
CA PHE A 495 8.42 -30.79 3.65
C PHE A 495 7.04 -30.69 3.01
N ASP A 496 6.02 -30.58 3.86
CA ASP A 496 4.68 -30.13 3.49
C ASP A 496 4.36 -28.88 4.33
N ALA A 497 3.56 -27.96 3.81
CA ALA A 497 3.19 -26.77 4.55
C ALA A 497 1.70 -26.50 4.42
N GLN A 498 1.11 -26.00 5.50
CA GLN A 498 -0.30 -25.69 5.58
C GLN A 498 -0.50 -24.25 5.99
N ASP A 499 -1.44 -23.61 5.31
CA ASP A 499 -1.87 -22.25 5.57
C ASP A 499 -3.27 -22.02 5.01
N ALA A 500 -4.05 -21.15 5.65
CA ALA A 500 -5.41 -20.82 5.20
C ALA A 500 -5.40 -20.13 3.83
N ASP A 501 -4.36 -19.37 3.54
CA ASP A 501 -4.20 -18.57 2.32
C ASP A 501 -3.36 -19.30 1.26
N GLY A 502 -2.87 -20.49 1.61
CA GLY A 502 -2.08 -21.37 0.76
C GLY A 502 -0.62 -20.97 0.65
N ILE A 503 0.21 -21.93 0.23
CA ILE A 503 1.67 -21.81 0.26
C ILE A 503 2.20 -21.23 -1.04
N ALA A 504 3.01 -20.18 -0.97
CA ALA A 504 3.76 -19.66 -2.12
C ALA A 504 5.04 -20.46 -2.36
N LYS A 505 5.83 -20.69 -1.30
CA LYS A 505 7.05 -21.52 -1.39
C LYS A 505 7.53 -22.01 -0.03
N ILE A 506 8.32 -23.08 -0.05
CA ILE A 506 9.14 -23.55 1.07
C ILE A 506 10.60 -23.39 0.67
N ARG A 507 11.46 -23.00 1.62
CA ARG A 507 12.92 -23.03 1.42
C ARG A 507 13.60 -23.72 2.58
N TYR A 508 14.77 -24.29 2.31
CA TYR A 508 15.59 -24.98 3.29
C TYR A 508 17.07 -24.60 3.18
N GLN A 509 17.83 -24.94 4.21
CA GLN A 509 19.26 -24.71 4.32
C GLN A 509 19.89 -25.86 5.11
N ILE A 510 20.82 -26.58 4.49
CA ILE A 510 21.58 -27.66 5.13
C ILE A 510 22.85 -27.05 5.72
N GLU A 511 23.01 -27.15 7.05
CA GLU A 511 24.14 -26.57 7.78
C GLU A 511 24.35 -25.07 7.42
N ASP A 512 25.53 -24.74 6.89
CA ASP A 512 25.96 -23.40 6.49
C ASP A 512 25.84 -23.13 4.97
N LEU A 513 25.23 -24.04 4.20
CA LEU A 513 25.02 -23.82 2.77
C LEU A 513 23.99 -22.70 2.52
N PRO A 514 23.92 -22.08 1.33
CA PRO A 514 22.89 -21.08 1.02
C PRO A 514 21.45 -21.63 1.10
N TRP A 515 20.48 -20.76 1.38
CA TRP A 515 19.06 -21.10 1.29
C TRP A 515 18.68 -21.54 -0.12
N THR A 516 17.91 -22.62 -0.23
CA THR A 516 17.47 -23.22 -1.50
C THR A 516 15.95 -23.41 -1.47
N ASP A 517 15.25 -23.08 -2.55
CA ASP A 517 13.82 -23.33 -2.67
C ASP A 517 13.57 -24.85 -2.77
N TYR A 518 12.62 -25.35 -1.98
CA TYR A 518 12.28 -26.76 -1.91
C TYR A 518 11.39 -27.15 -3.10
N ALA A 519 11.88 -28.05 -3.93
CA ALA A 519 11.15 -28.61 -5.07
C ALA A 519 11.05 -30.14 -5.04
N ASP A 520 12.06 -30.80 -4.47
CA ASP A 520 12.21 -32.25 -4.39
C ASP A 520 12.68 -32.69 -2.99
N PRO A 521 12.38 -33.92 -2.56
CA PRO A 521 12.87 -34.46 -1.29
C PRO A 521 14.40 -34.42 -1.15
N ILE A 522 14.89 -34.24 0.08
CA ILE A 522 16.31 -34.09 0.39
C ILE A 522 16.87 -35.41 0.88
N SER A 523 17.83 -36.00 0.15
CA SER A 523 18.53 -37.21 0.59
C SER A 523 19.69 -36.91 1.52
N ILE A 524 19.72 -37.56 2.68
CA ILE A 524 20.82 -37.55 3.64
C ILE A 524 21.39 -38.97 3.71
N ASN A 525 22.53 -39.19 3.05
CA ASN A 525 23.15 -40.52 2.92
C ASN A 525 24.48 -40.63 3.67
N GLU A 526 25.03 -39.52 4.15
CA GLU A 526 26.28 -39.52 4.89
C GLU A 526 26.02 -39.81 6.37
N ALA A 527 26.77 -40.74 6.95
CA ALA A 527 26.68 -41.01 8.38
C ALA A 527 27.12 -39.79 9.20
N GLY A 528 26.37 -39.52 10.26
CA GLY A 528 26.51 -38.32 11.06
C GLY A 528 25.15 -37.70 11.37
N GLU A 529 25.20 -36.56 12.05
CA GLU A 529 24.03 -35.72 12.26
C GLU A 529 24.07 -34.58 11.26
N THR A 530 22.94 -34.34 10.59
CA THR A 530 22.76 -33.24 9.65
C THR A 530 21.59 -32.38 10.10
N ALA A 531 21.85 -31.09 10.31
CA ALA A 531 20.86 -30.08 10.63
C ALA A 531 20.32 -29.44 9.35
N ILE A 532 19.00 -29.42 9.21
CA ILE A 532 18.29 -28.77 8.12
C ILE A 532 17.39 -27.69 8.69
N ARG A 533 17.68 -26.44 8.36
CA ARG A 533 16.81 -25.30 8.64
C ARG A 533 15.78 -25.16 7.53
N TYR A 534 14.55 -24.80 7.85
CA TYR A 534 13.47 -24.65 6.88
C TYR A 534 12.47 -23.57 7.29
N GLN A 535 11.70 -23.08 6.33
CA GLN A 535 10.57 -22.16 6.53
C GLN A 535 9.71 -22.06 5.26
N ALA A 536 8.41 -21.84 5.45
CA ALA A 536 7.47 -21.52 4.39
C ALA A 536 7.16 -20.03 4.25
N PHE A 537 6.63 -19.67 3.09
CA PHE A 537 6.00 -18.40 2.75
C PHE A 537 4.63 -18.69 2.15
N ASP A 538 3.61 -17.96 2.56
CA ASP A 538 2.27 -18.05 1.97
C ASP A 538 2.12 -17.09 0.76
N ASN A 539 0.94 -17.09 0.14
CA ASN A 539 0.63 -16.24 -1.01
C ASN A 539 0.45 -14.75 -0.68
N THR A 540 0.45 -14.39 0.60
CA THR A 540 0.26 -13.00 1.08
C THR A 540 1.58 -12.39 1.53
N GLY A 541 2.63 -13.21 1.65
CA GLY A 541 3.97 -12.81 2.03
C GLY A 541 4.31 -13.08 3.49
N ASN A 542 3.41 -13.68 4.28
CA ASN A 542 3.75 -14.10 5.63
C ASN A 542 4.82 -15.19 5.59
N ARG A 543 5.72 -15.11 6.56
CA ARG A 543 6.90 -15.97 6.63
C ARG A 543 6.91 -16.73 7.94
N GLU A 544 7.05 -18.05 7.84
CA GLU A 544 7.29 -18.89 9.00
C GLU A 544 8.64 -18.55 9.64
N SER A 545 8.67 -18.51 10.98
CA SER A 545 9.93 -18.45 11.72
C SER A 545 10.81 -19.66 11.36
N VAL A 546 12.13 -19.45 11.24
CA VAL A 546 13.05 -20.51 10.84
C VAL A 546 12.97 -21.68 11.83
N GLN A 547 12.56 -22.83 11.32
CA GLN A 547 12.55 -24.10 12.05
C GLN A 547 13.82 -24.90 11.77
N THR A 548 14.10 -25.93 12.57
CA THR A 548 15.24 -26.83 12.38
C THR A 548 14.86 -28.26 12.68
N ILE A 549 15.31 -29.19 11.84
CA ILE A 549 15.27 -30.63 12.09
C ILE A 549 16.69 -31.20 12.01
N SER A 550 17.01 -32.13 12.92
CA SER A 550 18.24 -32.94 12.86
C SER A 550 17.91 -34.33 12.37
N VAL A 551 18.63 -34.79 11.35
CA VAL A 551 18.58 -36.18 10.87
C VAL A 551 19.90 -36.84 11.18
N LYS A 552 19.86 -37.96 11.90
CA LYS A 552 21.06 -38.73 12.24
C LYS A 552 21.08 -40.05 11.50
N VAL A 553 22.06 -40.21 10.62
CA VAL A 553 22.27 -41.40 9.81
C VAL A 553 23.43 -42.22 10.40
N LEU A 554 23.23 -43.54 10.46
CA LEU A 554 24.24 -44.52 10.80
C LEU A 554 24.51 -45.40 9.59
N ASP A 555 25.79 -45.60 9.29
CA ASP A 555 26.21 -46.64 8.37
C ASP A 555 26.06 -48.03 9.01
N ALA A 556 25.65 -49.01 8.22
CA ALA A 556 25.71 -50.41 8.62
C ALA A 556 27.17 -50.89 8.71
N ASN A 557 27.77 -50.84 9.91
CA ASN A 557 29.12 -51.34 10.16
C ASN A 557 29.32 -51.85 11.59
N THR A 558 30.46 -52.49 11.85
CA THR A 558 30.78 -53.06 13.16
C THR A 558 31.00 -52.03 14.26
N LYS A 559 31.36 -50.79 13.90
CA LYS A 559 31.45 -49.66 14.85
C LYS A 559 30.06 -49.23 15.31
N SER A 560 29.11 -49.06 14.40
CA SER A 560 27.71 -48.73 14.70
C SER A 560 27.06 -49.80 15.59
N LEU A 561 27.34 -51.09 15.36
CA LEU A 561 26.88 -52.17 16.24
C LEU A 561 27.38 -52.03 17.68
N LYS A 562 28.65 -51.62 17.86
CA LYS A 562 29.21 -51.38 19.20
C LYS A 562 28.61 -50.14 19.84
N GLU A 563 28.41 -49.07 19.08
CA GLU A 563 27.80 -47.83 19.54
C GLU A 563 26.37 -48.07 20.06
N LEU A 564 25.55 -48.83 19.34
CA LEU A 564 24.20 -49.21 19.78
C LEU A 564 24.18 -49.95 21.13
N ILE A 565 25.13 -50.89 21.31
CA ILE A 565 25.28 -51.63 22.58
C ILE A 565 25.67 -50.68 23.72
N GLN A 566 26.61 -49.78 23.47
CA GLN A 566 27.13 -48.85 24.46
C GLN A 566 26.08 -47.82 24.87
N GLN A 567 25.30 -47.29 23.92
CA GLN A 567 24.22 -46.33 24.18
C GLN A 567 23.09 -46.93 25.03
N THR A 568 22.77 -48.21 24.85
CA THR A 568 21.66 -48.87 25.56
C THR A 568 21.93 -49.12 27.05
N SER A 569 23.19 -49.06 27.50
CA SER A 569 23.58 -49.28 28.92
C SER A 569 22.99 -50.57 29.53
N LEU A 570 23.38 -51.73 28.99
CA LEU A 570 22.90 -53.03 29.47
C LEU A 570 23.18 -53.24 30.96
N SER A 571 22.16 -53.68 31.71
CA SER A 571 22.24 -53.97 33.15
C SER A 571 23.22 -55.11 33.47
N ASN A 572 23.41 -56.04 32.51
CA ASN A 572 24.35 -57.14 32.62
C ASN A 572 25.63 -56.86 31.82
N LYS A 573 26.68 -56.41 32.51
CA LYS A 573 28.00 -56.15 31.92
C LYS A 573 28.65 -57.37 31.27
N GLY A 574 28.33 -58.58 31.75
CA GLY A 574 28.77 -59.81 31.11
C GLY A 574 28.14 -60.02 29.73
N MET A 575 26.88 -59.61 29.56
CA MET A 575 26.17 -59.67 28.28
C MET A 575 26.73 -58.64 27.30
N GLU A 576 26.95 -57.41 27.75
CA GLU A 576 27.58 -56.35 26.96
C GLU A 576 28.93 -56.80 26.41
N ASN A 577 29.82 -57.31 27.28
CA ASN A 577 31.12 -57.84 26.89
C ASN A 577 31.00 -59.01 25.90
N SER A 578 30.00 -59.88 26.07
CA SER A 578 29.77 -60.99 25.15
C SER A 578 29.34 -60.53 23.76
N LEU A 579 28.54 -59.47 23.66
CA LEU A 579 28.12 -58.90 22.37
C LEU A 579 29.31 -58.23 21.67
N LEU A 580 30.06 -57.40 22.40
CA LEU A 580 31.26 -56.72 21.88
C LEU A 580 32.33 -57.72 21.40
N ALA A 581 32.55 -58.82 22.15
CA ALA A 581 33.51 -59.86 21.76
C ALA A 581 33.10 -60.60 20.47
N LYS A 582 31.80 -60.81 20.27
CA LYS A 582 31.26 -61.43 19.06
C LYS A 582 31.38 -60.51 17.85
N ILE A 583 31.06 -59.22 17.99
CA ILE A 583 31.31 -58.22 16.94
C ILE A 583 32.80 -58.17 16.60
N GLY A 584 33.68 -58.15 17.61
CA GLY A 584 35.12 -58.17 17.40
C GLY A 584 35.65 -59.42 16.70
N THR A 585 34.90 -60.53 16.70
CA THR A 585 35.24 -61.72 15.92
C THR A 585 34.97 -61.50 14.44
N ALA A 586 33.81 -60.93 14.08
CA ALA A 586 33.50 -60.55 12.72
C ALA A 586 34.52 -59.54 12.17
N GLU A 587 34.85 -58.50 12.95
CA GLU A 587 35.86 -57.50 12.58
C GLU A 587 37.22 -58.10 12.24
N ARG A 588 37.70 -59.07 13.03
CA ARG A 588 38.99 -59.74 12.76
C ARG A 588 38.98 -60.54 11.45
N HIS A 589 37.83 -61.08 11.05
CA HIS A 589 37.71 -61.76 9.76
C HIS A 589 37.65 -60.76 8.61
N PHE A 590 36.84 -59.68 8.73
CA PHE A 590 36.79 -58.61 7.73
C PHE A 590 38.15 -57.92 7.53
N ALA A 591 38.89 -57.64 8.61
CA ALA A 591 40.23 -57.03 8.55
C ALA A 591 41.28 -57.92 7.85
N LYS A 592 41.03 -59.23 7.73
CA LYS A 592 41.86 -60.18 6.98
C LYS A 592 41.40 -60.39 5.53
N GLY A 593 40.33 -59.72 5.10
CA GLY A 593 39.69 -59.91 3.79
C GLY A 593 38.79 -61.15 3.71
N ASN A 594 38.51 -61.83 4.83
CA ASN A 594 37.74 -63.08 4.85
C ASN A 594 36.24 -62.80 5.01
N VAL A 595 35.58 -62.29 3.97
CA VAL A 595 34.16 -61.87 3.98
C VAL A 595 33.22 -63.00 4.43
N GLU A 596 33.38 -64.22 3.89
CA GLU A 596 32.53 -65.37 4.23
C GLU A 596 32.59 -65.71 5.74
N GLN A 597 33.78 -65.67 6.32
CA GLN A 597 33.97 -65.94 7.76
C GLN A 597 33.45 -64.79 8.62
N GLY A 598 33.55 -63.55 8.15
CA GLY A 598 32.96 -62.38 8.80
C GLY A 598 31.44 -62.45 8.85
N ASN A 599 30.80 -62.74 7.71
CA ASN A 599 29.35 -62.96 7.62
C ASN A 599 28.90 -64.20 8.41
N GLY A 600 29.74 -65.24 8.49
CA GLY A 600 29.53 -66.38 9.40
C GLY A 600 29.46 -65.96 10.87
N ALA A 601 30.42 -65.12 11.32
CA ALA A 601 30.44 -64.60 12.68
C ALA A 601 29.26 -63.66 12.99
N LEU A 602 28.81 -62.86 12.02
CA LEU A 602 27.61 -62.02 12.13
C LEU A 602 26.32 -62.86 12.22
N ASN A 603 26.20 -63.95 11.45
CA ASN A 603 25.08 -64.88 11.56
C ASN A 603 25.03 -65.58 12.93
N ASP A 604 26.18 -65.93 13.49
CA ASP A 604 26.26 -66.47 14.85
C ASP A 604 25.88 -65.44 15.91
N LEU A 605 26.18 -64.15 15.67
CA LEU A 605 25.72 -63.05 16.51
C LEU A 605 24.18 -62.90 16.41
N LEU A 606 23.59 -62.94 15.22
CA LEU A 606 22.12 -62.93 15.02
C LEU A 606 21.43 -64.06 15.79
N LYS A 607 21.94 -65.30 15.68
CA LYS A 607 21.41 -66.45 16.44
C LYS A 607 21.57 -66.24 17.94
N PHE A 608 22.70 -65.66 18.37
CA PHE A 608 22.95 -65.41 19.79
C PHE A 608 21.96 -64.41 20.37
N ILE A 609 21.73 -63.27 19.70
CA ILE A 609 20.80 -62.24 20.18
C ILE A 609 19.35 -62.71 20.15
N GLY A 610 18.95 -63.49 19.13
CA GLY A 610 17.59 -64.03 19.01
C GLY A 610 17.21 -64.98 20.16
N ASN A 611 18.19 -65.70 20.72
CA ASN A 611 17.98 -66.66 21.81
C ASN A 611 18.03 -66.05 23.22
N LYS A 612 18.28 -64.74 23.36
CA LYS A 612 18.32 -64.09 24.68
C LYS A 612 16.94 -63.69 25.17
N LYS A 613 16.79 -63.66 26.49
CA LYS A 613 15.61 -63.10 27.14
C LYS A 613 15.71 -61.57 27.21
N GLU A 614 14.58 -60.90 27.33
CA GLU A 614 14.49 -59.42 27.33
C GLU A 614 15.27 -58.76 28.47
N ASP A 615 15.30 -59.40 29.64
CA ASP A 615 16.10 -59.00 30.82
C ASP A 615 17.62 -59.05 30.57
N GLN A 616 18.06 -59.69 29.48
CA GLN A 616 19.46 -59.77 29.08
C GLN A 616 19.79 -58.86 27.90
N ILE A 617 18.89 -58.76 26.92
CA ILE A 617 18.99 -57.86 25.76
C ILE A 617 17.59 -57.29 25.50
N PRO A 618 17.39 -55.97 25.71
CA PRO A 618 16.12 -55.31 25.42
C PRO A 618 15.64 -55.58 24.00
N VAL A 619 14.32 -55.67 23.82
CA VAL A 619 13.71 -55.95 22.51
C VAL A 619 14.12 -54.92 21.45
N ALA A 620 14.15 -53.64 21.84
CA ALA A 620 14.55 -52.50 21.00
C ALA A 620 15.98 -52.67 20.44
N LEU A 621 16.97 -52.84 21.32
CA LEU A 621 18.37 -53.07 20.92
C LEU A 621 18.53 -54.35 20.08
N ARG A 622 17.80 -55.42 20.40
CA ARG A 622 17.85 -56.66 19.62
C ARG A 622 17.36 -56.44 18.18
N SER A 623 16.28 -55.67 18.01
CA SER A 623 15.74 -55.32 16.71
C SER A 623 16.76 -54.52 15.90
N ASP A 624 17.32 -53.47 16.50
CA ASP A 624 18.30 -52.59 15.85
C ASP A 624 19.57 -53.35 15.45
N LEU A 625 20.15 -54.13 16.37
CA LEU A 625 21.31 -54.97 16.06
C LEU A 625 20.99 -55.96 14.93
N SER A 626 19.79 -56.55 14.93
CA SER A 626 19.40 -57.48 13.86
C SER A 626 19.32 -56.79 12.50
N LEU A 627 18.81 -55.55 12.47
CA LEU A 627 18.69 -54.75 11.26
C LEU A 627 20.06 -54.39 10.69
N VAL A 628 20.92 -53.80 11.54
CA VAL A 628 22.27 -53.39 11.17
C VAL A 628 23.13 -54.59 10.76
N ILE A 629 23.03 -55.73 11.45
CA ILE A 629 23.77 -56.94 11.08
C ILE A 629 23.34 -57.45 9.70
N LYS A 630 22.02 -57.49 9.41
CA LYS A 630 21.52 -57.93 8.10
C LYS A 630 22.03 -57.02 7.00
N ARG A 631 21.91 -55.71 7.20
CA ARG A 631 22.36 -54.72 6.21
C ARG A 631 23.88 -54.75 5.99
N LEU A 632 24.66 -54.97 7.04
CA LEU A 632 26.12 -55.12 6.93
C LEU A 632 26.54 -56.40 6.17
N MET A 633 25.69 -57.43 6.11
CA MET A 633 26.00 -58.66 5.37
C MET A 633 25.62 -58.58 3.89
N GLU A 634 24.72 -57.68 3.53
CA GLU A 634 24.36 -57.32 2.14
C GLU A 634 25.52 -56.56 1.48
#